data_AF-A0A7Z9J227-F1
#
_entry.id   AF-A0A7Z9J227-F1
#
_cell.length_a   1.000
_cell.length_b   1.000
_cell.length_c   1.000
_cell.angle_alpha   90.00
_cell.angle_beta   90.00
_cell.angle_gamma   90.00
#
_symmetry.space_group_name_H-M   'P 1'
#
loop_
_entity.id
_entity.type
_entity.pdbx_description
1 polymer ?
#
loop_
_entity_poly.entity_id
_entity_poly.type
_entity_poly.pdbx_seq_one_letter_code
_entity_poly.pdbx_strand_id
1 'polypeptide(L)'
;ESDDPAMISMGLSMAKGSGTASGETLGQILGFYLFHDDKNVRSLAKTSWTKLAPSVPKKVVREYWQAEHRNQPWVWKSGWMEEMVSKVDKAGINPVYFLTRALVTGDEDTRGAIIGILGKIEDESSTVVAALVQMIDSVNNRSHLTNEKAAIALIEKIGGEQAVDALADLLGNNLKINEVVAESLGNLGDVRAVESLISVLSSDSKAVARALGTLGDARAVGPLIGILGVIFDSYKRPYYYGQKDISVATEALVMLGDKKAIEPLVKGLDIVPRGRWKSIIDAISSLLEGLEIDAKEMDNLRRFLIGEDAGMRGMGLSMLKGILTDS
;
A
#
# COMPACT_ATOMS: atom_id res chain seq x y z
N GLU A 1 -15.13 19.75 -7.58
CA GLU A 1 -14.43 18.58 -8.17
C GLU A 1 -13.47 18.96 -9.30
N SER A 2 -13.72 20.03 -10.09
CA SER A 2 -12.72 20.52 -11.06
C SER A 2 -11.54 21.22 -10.38
N ASP A 3 -10.35 21.09 -10.96
CA ASP A 3 -9.16 21.88 -10.63
C ASP A 3 -9.02 23.15 -11.49
N ASP A 4 -9.88 23.33 -12.51
CA ASP A 4 -9.90 24.54 -13.33
C ASP A 4 -10.44 25.73 -12.51
N PRO A 5 -9.65 26.80 -12.28
CA PRO A 5 -10.07 27.98 -11.53
C PRO A 5 -11.35 28.63 -12.07
N ALA A 6 -11.60 28.57 -13.38
CA ALA A 6 -12.80 29.13 -14.00
C ALA A 6 -14.04 28.31 -13.63
N MET A 7 -13.95 26.99 -13.70
CA MET A 7 -15.02 26.07 -13.31
C MET A 7 -15.32 26.15 -11.82
N ILE A 8 -14.28 26.22 -10.98
CA ILE A 8 -14.42 26.43 -9.53
C ILE A 8 -15.16 27.76 -9.27
N SER A 9 -14.76 28.85 -9.94
CA SER A 9 -15.37 30.16 -9.76
C SER A 9 -16.85 30.20 -10.20
N MET A 10 -17.19 29.48 -11.26
CA MET A 10 -18.57 29.29 -11.70
C MET A 10 -19.39 28.54 -10.64
N GLY A 11 -18.87 27.42 -10.13
CA GLY A 11 -19.53 26.65 -9.07
C GLY A 11 -19.74 27.44 -7.78
N LEU A 12 -18.73 28.21 -7.33
CA LEU A 12 -18.85 29.10 -6.17
C LEU A 12 -19.92 30.17 -6.37
N SER A 13 -19.99 30.75 -7.57
CA SER A 13 -21.01 31.74 -7.93
C SER A 13 -22.42 31.13 -7.92
N MET A 14 -22.58 29.92 -8.46
CA MET A 14 -23.85 29.19 -8.45
C MET A 14 -24.31 28.85 -7.02
N ALA A 15 -23.42 28.29 -6.20
CA ALA A 15 -23.71 27.99 -4.80
C ALA A 15 -24.14 29.26 -4.04
N LYS A 16 -23.43 30.37 -4.24
CA LYS A 16 -23.76 31.67 -3.65
C LYS A 16 -25.13 32.19 -4.10
N GLY A 17 -25.57 31.86 -5.32
CA GLY A 17 -26.88 32.20 -5.87
C GLY A 17 -28.04 31.43 -5.23
N SER A 18 -27.82 30.16 -4.89
CA SER A 18 -28.85 29.26 -4.33
C SER A 18 -29.36 29.66 -2.93
N GLY A 19 -28.58 30.39 -2.15
CA GLY A 19 -28.97 30.92 -0.83
C GLY A 19 -28.82 29.93 0.33
N THR A 20 -28.71 28.63 0.08
CA THR A 20 -28.48 27.57 1.09
C THR A 20 -27.47 26.56 0.58
N ALA A 21 -26.68 25.96 1.47
CA ALA A 21 -25.68 24.95 1.12
C ALA A 21 -25.64 23.85 2.19
N SER A 22 -25.37 22.61 1.79
CA SER A 22 -25.18 21.48 2.72
C SER A 22 -23.87 21.65 3.52
N GLY A 23 -23.74 20.90 4.61
CA GLY A 23 -22.49 20.86 5.40
C GLY A 23 -21.28 20.45 4.57
N GLU A 24 -21.47 19.54 3.62
CA GLU A 24 -20.47 19.13 2.64
C GLU A 24 -20.09 20.26 1.68
N THR A 25 -21.07 20.91 1.03
CA THR A 25 -20.80 22.02 0.11
C THR A 25 -20.09 23.16 0.85
N LEU A 26 -20.49 23.45 2.08
CA LEU A 26 -19.82 24.43 2.92
C LEU A 26 -18.38 24.00 3.27
N GLY A 27 -18.16 22.72 3.57
CA GLY A 27 -16.82 22.16 3.78
C GLY A 27 -15.91 22.33 2.55
N GLN A 28 -16.42 22.08 1.35
CA GLN A 28 -15.69 22.31 0.09
C GLN A 28 -15.37 23.79 -0.13
N ILE A 29 -16.36 24.69 0.06
CA ILE A 29 -16.15 26.15 -0.02
C ILE A 29 -15.09 26.59 1.00
N LEU A 30 -15.13 26.04 2.21
CA LEU A 30 -14.14 26.33 3.24
C LEU A 30 -12.76 25.87 2.79
N GLY A 31 -12.61 24.66 2.25
CA GLY A 31 -11.37 24.18 1.67
C GLY A 31 -10.79 25.14 0.63
N PHE A 32 -11.61 25.60 -0.30
CA PHE A 32 -11.20 26.60 -1.29
C PHE A 32 -10.75 27.91 -0.64
N TYR A 33 -11.50 28.39 0.35
CA TYR A 33 -11.17 29.62 1.05
C TYR A 33 -9.82 29.50 1.79
N LEU A 34 -9.61 28.42 2.53
CA LEU A 34 -8.45 28.25 3.38
C LEU A 34 -7.19 27.92 2.57
N PHE A 35 -7.25 26.99 1.62
CA PHE A 35 -6.08 26.30 1.08
C PHE A 35 -5.93 26.28 -0.44
N HIS A 36 -6.84 26.86 -1.24
CA HIS A 36 -6.63 26.91 -2.69
C HIS A 36 -5.42 27.77 -3.07
N ASP A 37 -4.64 27.40 -4.10
CA ASP A 37 -3.41 28.12 -4.49
C ASP A 37 -3.68 29.48 -5.16
N ASP A 38 -4.73 29.58 -5.96
CA ASP A 38 -5.18 30.84 -6.58
C ASP A 38 -5.86 31.78 -5.55
N LYS A 39 -5.29 32.98 -5.39
CA LYS A 39 -5.81 34.05 -4.51
C LYS A 39 -7.23 34.50 -4.87
N ASN A 40 -7.58 34.54 -6.15
CA ASN A 40 -8.90 34.96 -6.63
C ASN A 40 -9.97 33.93 -6.23
N VAL A 41 -9.67 32.64 -6.41
CA VAL A 41 -10.53 31.55 -5.95
C VAL A 41 -10.71 31.63 -4.43
N ARG A 42 -9.63 31.82 -3.66
CA ARG A 42 -9.74 32.01 -2.20
C ARG A 42 -10.64 33.19 -1.81
N SER A 43 -10.50 34.31 -2.50
CA SER A 43 -11.29 35.53 -2.26
C SER A 43 -12.79 35.29 -2.53
N LEU A 44 -13.10 34.64 -3.65
CA LEU A 44 -14.48 34.30 -4.01
C LEU A 44 -15.08 33.26 -3.05
N ALA A 45 -14.30 32.26 -2.66
CA ALA A 45 -14.70 31.24 -1.68
C ALA A 45 -14.97 31.87 -0.31
N LYS A 46 -14.10 32.77 0.18
CA LYS A 46 -14.35 33.55 1.42
C LYS A 46 -15.67 34.29 1.38
N THR A 47 -15.95 34.94 0.26
CA THR A 47 -17.19 35.71 0.07
C THR A 47 -18.41 34.80 0.07
N SER A 48 -18.31 33.65 -0.60
CA SER A 48 -19.37 32.64 -0.66
C SER A 48 -19.64 32.02 0.71
N TRP A 49 -18.59 31.64 1.44
CA TRP A 49 -18.64 31.17 2.82
C TRP A 49 -19.34 32.17 3.74
N THR A 50 -18.96 33.44 3.67
CA THR A 50 -19.55 34.49 4.52
C THR A 50 -21.05 34.64 4.31
N LYS A 51 -21.51 34.49 3.05
CA LYS A 51 -22.93 34.55 2.69
C LYS A 51 -23.69 33.30 3.12
N LEU A 52 -23.16 32.10 2.85
CA LEU A 52 -23.89 30.83 2.96
C LEU A 52 -23.77 30.17 4.33
N ALA A 53 -22.61 30.26 4.98
CA ALA A 53 -22.36 29.52 6.22
C ALA A 53 -23.22 30.07 7.39
N PRO A 54 -23.73 29.21 8.27
CA PRO A 54 -24.42 29.62 9.50
C PRO A 54 -23.53 30.45 10.44
N SER A 55 -24.14 31.12 11.42
CA SER A 55 -23.43 32.01 12.35
C SER A 55 -22.34 31.30 13.17
N VAL A 56 -22.61 30.08 13.64
CA VAL A 56 -21.71 29.31 14.50
C VAL A 56 -20.42 28.91 13.78
N PRO A 57 -20.42 28.20 12.62
CA PRO A 57 -19.21 27.92 11.87
C PRO A 57 -18.42 29.18 11.48
N LYS A 58 -19.10 30.28 11.12
CA LYS A 58 -18.43 31.55 10.80
C LYS A 58 -17.65 32.11 11.98
N LYS A 59 -18.17 31.98 13.20
CA LYS A 59 -17.49 32.42 14.42
C LYS A 59 -16.25 31.57 14.68
N VAL A 60 -16.37 30.25 14.56
CA VAL A 60 -15.24 29.31 14.72
C VAL A 60 -14.11 29.64 13.75
N VAL A 61 -14.42 29.75 12.45
CA VAL A 61 -13.40 30.07 11.43
C VAL A 61 -12.73 31.42 11.71
N ARG A 62 -13.48 32.44 12.16
CA ARG A 62 -12.92 33.76 12.50
C ARG A 62 -11.96 33.72 13.70
N GLU A 63 -12.24 32.85 14.67
CA GLU A 63 -11.43 32.68 15.88
C GLU A 63 -10.10 31.96 15.57
N TYR A 64 -10.14 30.95 14.69
CA TYR A 64 -8.99 30.08 14.46
C TYR A 64 -8.14 30.44 13.22
N TRP A 65 -8.71 31.15 12.24
CA TRP A 65 -8.09 31.32 10.94
C TRP A 65 -7.78 32.78 10.57
N GLN A 66 -6.52 32.99 10.18
CA GLN A 66 -6.03 34.20 9.51
C GLN A 66 -5.29 33.80 8.23
N ALA A 67 -5.14 34.73 7.27
CA ALA A 67 -4.58 34.40 5.96
C ALA A 67 -3.11 33.95 6.04
N GLU A 68 -2.40 34.45 7.07
CA GLU A 68 -1.01 34.19 7.40
C GLU A 68 -0.81 32.79 7.98
N HIS A 69 -1.85 32.17 8.57
CA HIS A 69 -1.78 30.83 9.18
C HIS A 69 -1.58 29.72 8.14
N ARG A 70 -1.91 29.96 6.86
CA ARG A 70 -1.89 28.94 5.80
C ARG A 70 -0.56 28.19 5.70
N ASN A 71 0.54 28.93 5.82
CA ASN A 71 1.88 28.41 5.59
C ASN A 71 2.65 28.23 6.91
N GLN A 72 1.94 28.13 8.03
CA GLN A 72 2.54 28.08 9.36
C GLN A 72 2.47 26.65 9.93
N PRO A 73 3.61 25.95 10.06
CA PRO A 73 3.62 24.56 10.54
C PRO A 73 3.04 24.39 11.94
N TRP A 74 3.15 25.41 12.80
CA TRP A 74 2.65 25.35 14.17
C TRP A 74 1.14 25.12 14.24
N VAL A 75 0.38 25.59 13.24
CA VAL A 75 -1.08 25.43 13.16
C VAL A 75 -1.48 23.95 13.18
N TRP A 76 -0.65 23.10 12.57
CA TRP A 76 -0.85 21.66 12.54
C TRP A 76 -0.20 20.95 13.72
N LYS A 77 1.01 21.37 14.10
CA LYS A 77 1.83 20.68 15.11
C LYS A 77 1.38 20.94 16.56
N SER A 78 0.68 22.04 16.84
CA SER A 78 0.27 22.39 18.21
C SER A 78 -1.12 21.87 18.61
N GLY A 79 -1.84 21.20 17.70
CA GLY A 79 -3.25 20.83 17.89
C GLY A 79 -4.24 21.97 17.65
N TRP A 80 -3.76 23.17 17.28
CA TRP A 80 -4.63 24.33 16.98
C TRP A 80 -5.65 24.03 15.87
N MET A 81 -5.18 23.42 14.77
CA MET A 81 -6.07 23.02 13.68
C MET A 81 -6.98 21.86 14.06
N GLU A 82 -6.52 20.93 14.90
CA GLU A 82 -7.37 19.83 15.39
C GLU A 82 -8.55 20.35 16.21
N GLU A 83 -8.33 21.36 17.06
CA GLU A 83 -9.43 21.99 17.80
C GLU A 83 -10.40 22.74 16.87
N MET A 84 -9.88 23.45 15.87
CA MET A 84 -10.70 24.09 14.83
C MET A 84 -11.57 23.06 14.11
N VAL A 85 -10.96 21.96 13.66
CA VAL A 85 -11.64 20.84 12.98
C VAL A 85 -12.78 20.31 13.84
N SER A 86 -12.53 20.01 15.12
CA SER A 86 -13.56 19.52 16.03
C SER A 86 -14.72 20.50 16.20
N LYS A 87 -14.44 21.81 16.30
CA LYS A 87 -15.49 22.84 16.45
C LYS A 87 -16.29 23.07 15.15
N VAL A 88 -15.64 22.97 14.00
CA VAL A 88 -16.28 23.10 12.68
C VAL A 88 -17.21 21.90 12.41
N ASP A 89 -16.74 20.69 12.74
CA ASP A 89 -17.52 19.45 12.60
C ASP A 89 -18.77 19.46 13.50
N LYS A 90 -18.62 19.78 14.79
CA LYS A 90 -19.74 19.97 15.73
C LYS A 90 -20.73 21.05 15.29
N ALA A 91 -20.32 21.97 14.41
CA ALA A 91 -21.17 23.01 13.85
C ALA A 91 -21.84 22.59 12.52
N GLY A 92 -21.74 21.31 12.15
CA GLY A 92 -22.43 20.71 11.00
C GLY A 92 -21.72 20.87 9.66
N ILE A 93 -20.42 21.18 9.68
CA ILE A 93 -19.60 21.34 8.48
C ILE A 93 -18.61 20.18 8.41
N ASN A 94 -18.73 19.33 7.38
CA ASN A 94 -17.81 18.20 7.24
C ASN A 94 -16.38 18.72 6.99
N PRO A 95 -15.43 18.48 7.92
CA PRO A 95 -14.08 19.02 7.81
C PRO A 95 -13.21 18.29 6.78
N VAL A 96 -13.59 17.08 6.37
CA VAL A 96 -12.82 16.25 5.43
C VAL A 96 -12.47 17.02 4.17
N TYR A 97 -13.43 17.75 3.60
CA TYR A 97 -13.22 18.49 2.35
C TYR A 97 -12.13 19.57 2.41
N PHE A 98 -11.95 20.24 3.56
CA PHE A 98 -10.86 21.21 3.69
C PHE A 98 -9.55 20.55 4.10
N LEU A 99 -9.60 19.46 4.86
CA LEU A 99 -8.43 18.68 5.24
C LEU A 99 -7.80 17.96 4.04
N THR A 100 -8.59 17.35 3.17
CA THR A 100 -8.10 16.70 1.95
C THR A 100 -7.49 17.70 0.99
N ARG A 101 -8.05 18.92 0.88
CA ARG A 101 -7.41 19.99 0.12
C ARG A 101 -6.09 20.43 0.76
N ALA A 102 -6.06 20.62 2.07
CA ALA A 102 -4.84 20.97 2.79
C ALA A 102 -3.75 19.89 2.65
N LEU A 103 -4.14 18.60 2.58
CA LEU A 103 -3.24 17.47 2.39
C LEU A 103 -2.51 17.56 1.05
N VAL A 104 -3.27 17.82 -0.02
CA VAL A 104 -2.73 17.90 -1.39
C VAL A 104 -1.82 19.11 -1.56
N THR A 105 -2.23 20.28 -1.05
CA THR A 105 -1.46 21.54 -1.17
C THR A 105 -0.39 21.72 -0.10
N GLY A 106 -0.39 20.88 0.94
CA GLY A 106 0.47 21.01 2.12
C GLY A 106 1.91 20.58 1.87
N ASP A 107 2.83 21.13 2.67
CA ASP A 107 4.24 20.71 2.70
C ASP A 107 4.43 19.35 3.40
N GLU A 108 5.65 18.79 3.31
CA GLU A 108 5.98 17.48 3.88
C GLU A 108 5.79 17.43 5.40
N ASP A 109 6.06 18.54 6.08
CA ASP A 109 6.00 18.66 7.53
C ASP A 109 4.56 18.67 8.07
N THR A 110 3.61 19.10 7.25
CA THR A 110 2.20 19.27 7.63
C THR A 110 1.33 18.09 7.23
N ARG A 111 1.66 17.38 6.15
CA ARG A 111 0.91 16.19 5.67
C ARG A 111 0.71 15.13 6.75
N GLY A 112 1.74 14.78 7.52
CA GLY A 112 1.62 13.77 8.58
C GLY A 112 0.61 14.15 9.67
N ALA A 113 0.55 15.43 10.05
CA ALA A 113 -0.45 15.91 11.00
C ALA A 113 -1.86 15.87 10.41
N ILE A 114 -2.01 16.22 9.13
CA ILE A 114 -3.31 16.16 8.42
C ILE A 114 -3.82 14.72 8.34
N ILE A 115 -2.96 13.76 7.98
CA ILE A 115 -3.29 12.32 7.95
C ILE A 115 -3.73 11.86 9.34
N GLY A 116 -3.02 12.28 10.40
CA GLY A 116 -3.39 11.97 11.78
C GLY A 116 -4.77 12.52 12.19
N ILE A 117 -5.13 13.73 11.73
CA ILE A 117 -6.47 14.30 11.97
C ILE A 117 -7.53 13.53 11.18
N LEU A 118 -7.30 13.23 9.90
CA LEU A 118 -8.22 12.43 9.07
C LEU A 118 -8.49 11.06 9.70
N GLY A 119 -7.46 10.38 10.21
CA GLY A 119 -7.60 9.09 10.87
C GLY A 119 -8.40 9.11 12.18
N LYS A 120 -8.53 10.27 12.84
CA LYS A 120 -9.38 10.48 14.03
C LYS A 120 -10.83 10.81 13.68
N ILE A 121 -11.09 11.36 12.50
CA ILE A 121 -12.45 11.66 12.02
C ILE A 121 -13.16 10.35 11.61
N GLU A 122 -12.40 9.32 11.23
CA GLU A 122 -12.93 8.00 10.83
C GLU A 122 -13.93 8.09 9.67
N ASP A 123 -13.68 9.04 8.75
CA ASP A 123 -14.45 9.18 7.53
C ASP A 123 -13.90 8.22 6.46
N GLU A 124 -14.72 7.23 6.09
CA GLU A 124 -14.42 6.18 5.12
C GLU A 124 -14.76 6.59 3.68
N SER A 125 -14.97 7.89 3.42
CA SER A 125 -15.38 8.34 2.08
C SER A 125 -14.28 8.18 1.04
N SER A 126 -14.73 8.00 -0.20
CA SER A 126 -13.89 7.95 -1.38
C SER A 126 -12.99 9.18 -1.54
N THR A 127 -13.43 10.32 -1.02
CA THR A 127 -12.70 11.60 -1.05
C THR A 127 -11.39 11.53 -0.24
N VAL A 128 -11.39 10.84 0.91
CA VAL A 128 -10.19 10.69 1.74
C VAL A 128 -9.17 9.82 1.01
N VAL A 129 -9.60 8.66 0.50
CA VAL A 129 -8.75 7.75 -0.26
C VAL A 129 -8.14 8.45 -1.48
N ALA A 130 -8.95 9.14 -2.28
CA ALA A 130 -8.47 9.87 -3.46
C ALA A 130 -7.42 10.93 -3.13
N ALA A 131 -7.62 11.68 -2.04
CA ALA A 131 -6.67 12.71 -1.61
C ALA A 131 -5.35 12.12 -1.09
N LEU A 132 -5.40 10.98 -0.40
CA LEU A 132 -4.21 10.26 0.06
C LEU A 132 -3.41 9.71 -1.12
N VAL A 133 -4.07 9.11 -2.12
CA VAL A 133 -3.43 8.66 -3.37
C VAL A 133 -2.78 9.82 -4.11
N GLN A 134 -3.52 10.92 -4.32
CA GLN A 134 -2.98 12.12 -4.97
C GLN A 134 -1.77 12.68 -4.23
N MET A 135 -1.78 12.65 -2.89
CA MET A 135 -0.63 13.05 -2.08
C MET A 135 0.58 12.16 -2.36
N ILE A 136 0.40 10.83 -2.42
CA ILE A 136 1.47 9.86 -2.70
C ILE A 136 2.06 10.10 -4.10
N ASP A 137 1.21 10.25 -5.12
CA ASP A 137 1.65 10.46 -6.52
C ASP A 137 2.38 11.79 -6.73
N SER A 138 2.05 12.81 -5.93
CA SER A 138 2.72 14.12 -6.00
C SER A 138 4.19 14.07 -5.58
N VAL A 139 4.63 13.00 -4.91
CA VAL A 139 5.99 12.88 -4.34
C VAL A 139 6.85 11.95 -5.18
N ASN A 140 7.42 12.49 -6.25
CA ASN A 140 8.49 11.80 -6.97
C ASN A 140 9.83 11.99 -6.24
N ASN A 141 10.45 10.88 -5.84
CA ASN A 141 11.87 10.77 -5.47
C ASN A 141 12.33 11.42 -4.14
N ARG A 142 11.58 11.27 -3.04
CA ARG A 142 12.05 11.68 -1.70
C ARG A 142 12.69 10.54 -0.90
N SER A 143 13.65 10.90 -0.04
CA SER A 143 14.41 9.97 0.80
C SER A 143 13.59 9.39 1.96
N HIS A 144 12.53 10.08 2.40
CA HIS A 144 11.71 9.72 3.55
C HIS A 144 10.27 9.41 3.11
N LEU A 145 9.81 8.18 3.37
CA LEU A 145 8.46 7.73 3.06
C LEU A 145 7.48 7.86 4.23
N THR A 146 7.72 8.81 5.13
CA THR A 146 6.97 8.87 6.41
C THR A 146 5.49 9.16 6.17
N ASN A 147 5.19 10.13 5.30
CA ASN A 147 3.81 10.51 5.01
C ASN A 147 3.11 9.48 4.13
N GLU A 148 3.81 8.90 3.17
CA GLU A 148 3.29 7.86 2.27
C GLU A 148 2.94 6.60 3.06
N LYS A 149 3.81 6.19 4.00
CA LYS A 149 3.49 5.08 4.92
C LYS A 149 2.27 5.39 5.79
N ALA A 150 2.18 6.60 6.33
CA ALA A 150 1.03 7.01 7.12
C ALA A 150 -0.26 7.04 6.28
N ALA A 151 -0.17 7.50 5.03
CA ALA A 151 -1.29 7.55 4.10
C ALA A 151 -1.75 6.14 3.70
N ILE A 152 -0.82 5.25 3.34
CA ILE A 152 -1.11 3.85 3.02
C ILE A 152 -1.74 3.13 4.22
N ALA A 153 -1.21 3.33 5.44
CA ALA A 153 -1.80 2.77 6.65
C ALA A 153 -3.22 3.29 6.95
N LEU A 154 -3.51 4.55 6.60
CA LEU A 154 -4.87 5.10 6.72
C LEU A 154 -5.80 4.51 5.66
N ILE A 155 -5.34 4.33 4.41
CA ILE A 155 -6.11 3.65 3.36
C ILE A 155 -6.42 2.21 3.78
N GLU A 156 -5.44 1.49 4.35
CA GLU A 156 -5.63 0.15 4.91
C GLU A 156 -6.68 0.15 6.05
N LYS A 157 -6.61 1.12 6.97
CA LYS A 157 -7.60 1.24 8.06
C LYS A 157 -9.02 1.49 7.52
N ILE A 158 -9.16 2.32 6.48
CA ILE A 158 -10.45 2.57 5.82
C ILE A 158 -10.99 1.28 5.21
N GLY A 159 -10.13 0.52 4.51
CA GLY A 159 -10.49 -0.78 3.95
C GLY A 159 -11.60 -0.71 2.89
N GLY A 160 -12.21 -1.86 2.62
CA GLY A 160 -13.24 -2.00 1.58
C GLY A 160 -12.68 -2.02 0.16
N GLU A 161 -13.58 -2.22 -0.81
CA GLU A 161 -13.18 -2.50 -2.19
C GLU A 161 -12.38 -1.37 -2.83
N GLN A 162 -12.77 -0.13 -2.54
CA GLN A 162 -12.11 1.06 -3.08
C GLN A 162 -10.69 1.24 -2.52
N ALA A 163 -10.45 0.90 -1.25
CA ALA A 163 -9.10 0.97 -0.68
C ALA A 163 -8.17 -0.04 -1.35
N VAL A 164 -8.67 -1.26 -1.62
CA VAL A 164 -7.93 -2.29 -2.35
C VAL A 164 -7.59 -1.80 -3.76
N ASP A 165 -8.58 -1.28 -4.49
CA ASP A 165 -8.37 -0.80 -5.86
C ASP A 165 -7.36 0.37 -5.88
N ALA A 166 -7.50 1.33 -4.96
CA ALA A 166 -6.59 2.46 -4.83
C ALA A 166 -5.15 2.04 -4.47
N LEU A 167 -4.98 1.08 -3.55
CA LEU A 167 -3.66 0.56 -3.20
C LEU A 167 -3.07 -0.24 -4.37
N ALA A 168 -3.87 -1.02 -5.08
CA ALA A 168 -3.42 -1.76 -6.25
C ALA A 168 -2.91 -0.82 -7.36
N ASP A 169 -3.59 0.31 -7.58
CA ASP A 169 -3.19 1.34 -8.56
C ASP A 169 -1.90 2.09 -8.17
N LEU A 170 -1.54 2.13 -6.88
CA LEU A 170 -0.29 2.73 -6.39
C LEU A 170 0.96 1.86 -6.65
N LEU A 171 0.78 0.57 -6.99
CA LEU A 171 1.90 -0.30 -7.34
C LEU A 171 2.51 0.13 -8.69
N GLY A 172 3.84 0.23 -8.75
CA GLY A 172 4.52 0.65 -9.97
C GLY A 172 6.04 0.57 -9.90
N ASN A 173 6.72 1.64 -10.33
CA ASN A 173 8.18 1.66 -10.47
C ASN A 173 8.95 1.99 -9.19
N ASN A 174 8.26 2.31 -8.09
CA ASN A 174 8.90 2.69 -6.82
C ASN A 174 8.91 1.50 -5.85
N LEU A 175 10.03 0.76 -5.83
CA LEU A 175 10.19 -0.43 -4.98
C LEU A 175 9.86 -0.17 -3.51
N LYS A 176 10.21 1.00 -2.97
CA LYS A 176 9.96 1.29 -1.56
C LYS A 176 8.47 1.50 -1.27
N ILE A 177 7.72 2.08 -2.22
CA ILE A 177 6.26 2.20 -2.12
C ILE A 177 5.62 0.83 -2.30
N ASN A 178 6.06 0.06 -3.30
CA ASN A 178 5.56 -1.29 -3.55
C ASN A 178 5.66 -2.19 -2.30
N GLU A 179 6.76 -2.11 -1.55
CA GLU A 179 6.90 -2.90 -0.30
C GLU A 179 5.83 -2.55 0.73
N VAL A 180 5.55 -1.25 0.94
CA VAL A 180 4.57 -0.79 1.92
C VAL A 180 3.14 -1.12 1.46
N VAL A 181 2.85 -0.85 0.19
CA VAL A 181 1.54 -1.13 -0.42
C VAL A 181 1.25 -2.64 -0.40
N ALA A 182 2.24 -3.48 -0.68
CA ALA A 182 2.08 -4.92 -0.65
C ALA A 182 1.77 -5.45 0.75
N GLU A 183 2.44 -4.94 1.81
CA GLU A 183 2.09 -5.30 3.19
C GLU A 183 0.61 -4.98 3.48
N SER A 184 0.16 -3.77 3.13
CA SER A 184 -1.24 -3.37 3.33
C SER A 184 -2.23 -4.22 2.52
N LEU A 185 -1.94 -4.51 1.25
CA LEU A 185 -2.79 -5.38 0.43
C LEU A 185 -2.87 -6.81 0.98
N GLY A 186 -1.75 -7.33 1.50
CA GLY A 186 -1.72 -8.62 2.18
C GLY A 186 -2.57 -8.64 3.46
N ASN A 187 -2.55 -7.56 4.24
CA ASN A 187 -3.37 -7.42 5.45
C ASN A 187 -4.88 -7.30 5.13
N LEU A 188 -5.22 -6.60 4.05
CA LEU A 188 -6.61 -6.47 3.59
C LEU A 188 -7.20 -7.80 3.10
N GLY A 189 -6.35 -8.72 2.61
CA GLY A 189 -6.76 -10.09 2.30
C GLY A 189 -7.60 -10.25 1.01
N ASP A 190 -7.73 -9.20 0.20
CA ASP A 190 -8.55 -9.23 -1.01
C ASP A 190 -7.76 -9.73 -2.22
N VAL A 191 -8.16 -10.89 -2.74
CA VAL A 191 -7.54 -11.57 -3.89
C VAL A 191 -7.62 -10.79 -5.22
N ARG A 192 -8.42 -9.72 -5.29
CA ARG A 192 -8.44 -8.81 -6.45
C ARG A 192 -7.09 -8.13 -6.67
N ALA A 193 -6.29 -7.95 -5.62
CA ALA A 193 -4.95 -7.34 -5.68
C ALA A 193 -3.86 -8.22 -6.33
N VAL A 194 -4.14 -9.51 -6.55
CA VAL A 194 -3.12 -10.51 -6.96
C VAL A 194 -2.45 -10.15 -8.28
N GLU A 195 -3.20 -9.72 -9.30
CA GLU A 195 -2.61 -9.36 -10.61
C GLU A 195 -1.69 -8.15 -10.49
N SER A 196 -2.11 -7.12 -9.73
CA SER A 196 -1.31 -5.91 -9.53
C SER A 196 -0.03 -6.23 -8.74
N LEU A 197 -0.10 -7.08 -7.72
CA LEU A 197 1.08 -7.58 -6.99
C LEU A 197 2.01 -8.40 -7.89
N ILE A 198 1.49 -9.27 -8.75
CA ILE A 198 2.28 -10.02 -9.73
C ILE A 198 3.03 -9.07 -10.68
N SER A 199 2.39 -7.97 -11.11
CA SER A 199 2.97 -7.03 -12.08
C SER A 199 4.24 -6.33 -11.57
N VAL A 200 4.40 -6.19 -10.26
CA VAL A 200 5.57 -5.57 -9.60
C VAL A 200 6.47 -6.57 -8.88
N LEU A 201 6.15 -7.86 -8.96
CA LEU A 201 6.91 -8.92 -8.32
C LEU A 201 8.33 -8.98 -8.90
N SER A 202 9.32 -8.90 -8.02
CA SER A 202 10.74 -9.01 -8.35
C SER A 202 11.47 -9.87 -7.33
N SER A 203 12.71 -10.24 -7.66
CA SER A 203 13.56 -11.01 -6.76
C SER A 203 14.05 -10.24 -5.52
N ASP A 204 13.81 -8.93 -5.49
CA ASP A 204 14.23 -8.04 -4.41
C ASP A 204 13.02 -7.50 -3.61
N SER A 205 11.79 -7.91 -3.96
CA SER A 205 10.55 -7.43 -3.34
C SER A 205 9.96 -8.47 -2.38
N LYS A 206 10.47 -8.51 -1.14
CA LYS A 206 10.06 -9.51 -0.15
C LYS A 206 8.62 -9.33 0.31
N ALA A 207 8.16 -8.09 0.53
CA ALA A 207 6.78 -7.85 0.94
C ALA A 207 5.78 -8.23 -0.15
N VAL A 208 6.09 -7.96 -1.42
CA VAL A 208 5.23 -8.36 -2.56
C VAL A 208 5.05 -9.87 -2.62
N ALA A 209 6.15 -10.62 -2.53
CA ALA A 209 6.07 -12.09 -2.53
C ALA A 209 5.29 -12.61 -1.32
N ARG A 210 5.53 -12.06 -0.12
CA ARG A 210 4.77 -12.43 1.08
C ARG A 210 3.28 -12.14 0.94
N ALA A 211 2.90 -10.97 0.43
CA ALA A 211 1.50 -10.62 0.22
C ALA A 211 0.81 -11.62 -0.70
N LEU A 212 1.45 -12.00 -1.81
CA LEU A 212 0.95 -13.04 -2.71
C LEU A 212 0.77 -14.40 -2.00
N GLY A 213 1.71 -14.77 -1.12
CA GLY A 213 1.60 -15.96 -0.27
C GLY A 213 0.42 -15.90 0.68
N THR A 214 0.25 -14.78 1.40
CA THR A 214 -0.84 -14.54 2.34
C THR A 214 -2.21 -14.55 1.66
N LEU A 215 -2.32 -13.98 0.45
CA LEU A 215 -3.57 -13.97 -0.31
C LEU A 215 -3.98 -15.36 -0.80
N GLY A 216 -3.05 -16.32 -0.88
CA GLY A 216 -3.36 -17.72 -1.14
C GLY A 216 -3.86 -18.05 -2.55
N ASP A 217 -3.80 -17.10 -3.49
CA ASP A 217 -4.34 -17.29 -4.84
C ASP A 217 -3.36 -18.04 -5.74
N ALA A 218 -3.83 -19.14 -6.35
CA ALA A 218 -3.03 -20.01 -7.21
C ALA A 218 -2.39 -19.31 -8.42
N ARG A 219 -2.90 -18.15 -8.85
CA ARG A 219 -2.31 -17.33 -9.92
C ARG A 219 -0.89 -16.87 -9.57
N ALA A 220 -0.55 -16.76 -8.29
CA ALA A 220 0.77 -16.36 -7.83
C ALA A 220 1.86 -17.45 -7.98
N VAL A 221 1.47 -18.73 -8.09
CA VAL A 221 2.42 -19.87 -8.08
C VAL A 221 3.41 -19.79 -9.23
N GLY A 222 2.92 -19.58 -10.47
CA GLY A 222 3.75 -19.49 -11.67
C GLY A 222 4.76 -18.32 -11.60
N PRO A 223 4.32 -17.09 -11.33
CA PRO A 223 5.19 -15.94 -11.14
C PRO A 223 6.26 -16.14 -10.05
N LEU A 224 5.89 -16.68 -8.88
CA LEU A 224 6.84 -16.95 -7.78
C LEU A 224 7.87 -18.02 -8.16
N ILE A 225 7.48 -19.07 -8.90
CA ILE A 225 8.43 -20.04 -9.49
C ILE A 225 9.37 -19.33 -10.48
N GLY A 226 8.87 -18.38 -11.27
CA GLY A 226 9.70 -17.54 -12.14
C GLY A 226 10.75 -16.76 -11.36
N ILE A 227 10.38 -16.17 -10.22
CA ILE A 227 11.32 -15.46 -9.33
C ILE A 227 12.36 -16.39 -8.73
N LEU A 228 12.00 -17.62 -8.33
CA LEU A 228 13.00 -18.62 -7.92
C LEU A 228 14.05 -18.85 -9.01
N GLY A 229 13.63 -18.95 -10.28
CA GLY A 229 14.54 -19.06 -11.42
C GLY A 229 15.52 -17.89 -11.51
N VAL A 230 15.01 -16.66 -11.40
CA VAL A 230 15.85 -15.44 -11.39
C VAL A 230 16.84 -15.43 -10.22
N ILE A 231 16.41 -15.88 -9.03
CA ILE A 231 17.27 -16.01 -7.86
C ILE A 231 18.36 -17.04 -8.11
N PHE A 232 18.03 -18.25 -8.58
CA PHE A 232 19.00 -19.30 -8.85
C PHE A 232 20.00 -18.90 -9.94
N ASP A 233 19.55 -18.22 -11.00
CA ASP A 233 20.44 -17.72 -12.05
C ASP A 233 21.48 -16.72 -11.52
N SER A 234 21.15 -15.96 -10.47
CA SER A 234 22.13 -15.07 -9.82
C SER A 234 23.31 -15.82 -9.19
N TYR A 235 23.09 -17.06 -8.72
CA TYR A 235 24.14 -17.91 -8.15
C TYR A 235 25.10 -18.51 -9.20
N LYS A 236 24.68 -18.57 -10.47
CA LYS A 236 25.56 -19.02 -11.57
C LYS A 236 26.65 -17.99 -11.91
N ARG A 237 26.49 -16.73 -11.49
CA ARG A 237 27.42 -15.61 -11.80
C ARG A 237 27.81 -14.83 -10.52
N PRO A 238 28.53 -15.47 -9.57
CA PRO A 238 28.70 -14.95 -8.21
C PRO A 238 29.49 -13.64 -8.10
N TYR A 239 30.24 -13.23 -9.14
CA TYR A 239 31.10 -12.04 -9.10
C TYR A 239 30.40 -10.74 -9.54
N TYR A 240 29.17 -10.79 -10.08
CA TYR A 240 28.55 -9.65 -10.76
C TYR A 240 27.31 -9.07 -10.07
N TYR A 241 26.60 -9.87 -9.29
CA TYR A 241 25.38 -9.45 -8.60
C TYR A 241 25.38 -10.06 -7.20
N GLY A 242 25.05 -9.26 -6.18
CA GLY A 242 24.91 -9.76 -4.81
C GLY A 242 23.96 -10.97 -4.78
N GLN A 243 24.27 -11.96 -3.94
CA GLN A 243 23.46 -13.19 -3.84
C GLN A 243 22.06 -12.84 -3.34
N LYS A 244 21.06 -13.06 -4.19
CA LYS A 244 19.66 -12.73 -3.90
C LYS A 244 19.11 -13.63 -2.79
N ASP A 245 18.17 -13.09 -2.02
CA ASP A 245 17.58 -13.81 -0.89
C ASP A 245 16.55 -14.83 -1.40
N ILE A 246 16.88 -16.12 -1.26
CA ILE A 246 16.02 -17.24 -1.64
C ILE A 246 14.69 -17.19 -0.86
N SER A 247 14.69 -16.66 0.36
CA SER A 247 13.49 -16.60 1.21
C SER A 247 12.34 -15.79 0.62
N VAL A 248 12.63 -14.86 -0.30
CA VAL A 248 11.64 -14.01 -0.97
C VAL A 248 10.53 -14.86 -1.59
N ALA A 249 10.88 -15.86 -2.40
CA ALA A 249 9.88 -16.68 -3.09
C ALA A 249 9.53 -17.97 -2.33
N THR A 250 10.47 -18.55 -1.56
CA THR A 250 10.21 -19.84 -0.89
C THR A 250 9.17 -19.72 0.22
N GLU A 251 9.19 -18.65 1.02
CA GLU A 251 8.19 -18.42 2.07
C GLU A 251 6.77 -18.36 1.47
N ALA A 252 6.60 -17.59 0.39
CA ALA A 252 5.33 -17.41 -0.28
C ALA A 252 4.81 -18.70 -0.95
N LEU A 253 5.68 -19.47 -1.60
CA LEU A 253 5.31 -20.73 -2.22
C LEU A 253 4.88 -21.78 -1.18
N VAL A 254 5.51 -21.78 0.00
CA VAL A 254 5.07 -22.63 1.13
C VAL A 254 3.69 -22.22 1.61
N MET A 255 3.41 -20.92 1.77
CA MET A 255 2.08 -20.42 2.16
C MET A 255 0.99 -20.84 1.16
N LEU A 256 1.31 -20.83 -0.14
CA LEU A 256 0.40 -21.27 -1.21
C LEU A 256 0.17 -22.79 -1.23
N GLY A 257 1.14 -23.58 -0.75
CA GLY A 257 1.03 -25.04 -0.68
C GLY A 257 1.04 -25.77 -2.03
N ASP A 258 1.29 -25.07 -3.16
CA ASP A 258 1.28 -25.71 -4.48
C ASP A 258 2.57 -26.51 -4.72
N LYS A 259 2.40 -27.83 -4.79
CA LYS A 259 3.46 -28.82 -5.00
C LYS A 259 4.23 -28.64 -6.32
N LYS A 260 3.72 -27.86 -7.28
CA LYS A 260 4.47 -27.47 -8.50
C LYS A 260 5.78 -26.75 -8.19
N ALA A 261 5.91 -26.14 -7.02
CA ALA A 261 7.15 -25.51 -6.57
C ALA A 261 8.28 -26.51 -6.24
N ILE A 262 7.96 -27.77 -5.93
CA ILE A 262 8.93 -28.76 -5.45
C ILE A 262 10.02 -29.05 -6.49
N GLU A 263 9.66 -29.34 -7.75
CA GLU A 263 10.65 -29.65 -8.78
C GLU A 263 11.63 -28.48 -9.05
N PRO A 264 11.16 -27.21 -9.22
CA PRO A 264 12.05 -26.05 -9.28
C PRO A 264 12.99 -25.92 -8.07
N LEU A 265 12.48 -26.15 -6.85
CA LEU A 265 13.28 -26.07 -5.62
C LEU A 265 14.40 -27.10 -5.61
N VAL A 266 14.11 -28.35 -6.00
CA VAL A 266 15.15 -29.40 -6.05
C VAL A 266 16.22 -29.07 -7.09
N LYS A 267 15.83 -28.58 -8.28
CA LYS A 267 16.80 -28.09 -9.28
C LYS A 267 17.68 -26.97 -8.73
N GLY A 268 17.13 -26.14 -7.84
CA GLY A 268 17.88 -25.11 -7.11
C GLY A 268 19.03 -25.65 -6.27
N LEU A 269 18.93 -26.86 -5.71
CA LEU A 269 20.00 -27.48 -4.91
C LEU A 269 21.27 -27.78 -5.72
N ASP A 270 21.16 -27.97 -7.04
CA ASP A 270 22.31 -28.14 -7.93
C ASP A 270 23.04 -26.82 -8.24
N ILE A 271 22.36 -25.69 -8.02
CA ILE A 271 22.85 -24.35 -8.40
C ILE A 271 23.34 -23.58 -7.17
N VAL A 272 22.59 -23.66 -6.07
CA VAL A 272 22.83 -22.88 -4.86
C VAL A 272 23.92 -23.56 -4.02
N PRO A 273 24.87 -22.81 -3.44
CA PRO A 273 25.88 -23.39 -2.54
C PRO A 273 25.25 -24.07 -1.31
N ARG A 274 25.84 -25.19 -0.87
CA ARG A 274 25.35 -26.00 0.27
C ARG A 274 24.99 -25.18 1.52
N GLY A 275 25.78 -24.16 1.84
CA GLY A 275 25.54 -23.27 2.99
C GLY A 275 24.22 -22.49 2.96
N ARG A 276 23.51 -22.49 1.82
CA ARG A 276 22.22 -21.81 1.63
C ARG A 276 21.07 -22.77 1.29
N TRP A 277 21.30 -24.08 1.35
CA TRP A 277 20.25 -25.07 1.07
C TRP A 277 19.11 -25.07 2.07
N LYS A 278 19.32 -24.57 3.29
CA LYS A 278 18.34 -24.61 4.38
C LYS A 278 16.95 -24.12 3.93
N SER A 279 16.84 -22.92 3.36
CA SER A 279 15.55 -22.38 2.92
C SER A 279 14.87 -23.22 1.84
N ILE A 280 15.64 -23.85 0.95
CA ILE A 280 15.11 -24.73 -0.11
C ILE A 280 14.60 -26.04 0.48
N ILE A 281 15.37 -26.67 1.37
CA ILE A 281 15.02 -27.94 2.02
C ILE A 281 13.82 -27.77 2.96
N ASP A 282 13.79 -26.69 3.73
CA ASP A 282 12.68 -26.38 4.63
C ASP A 282 11.40 -26.14 3.82
N ALA A 283 11.49 -25.45 2.69
CA ALA A 283 10.36 -25.25 1.79
C ALA A 283 9.85 -26.55 1.14
N ILE A 284 10.76 -27.40 0.61
CA ILE A 284 10.39 -28.71 0.08
C ILE A 284 9.71 -29.56 1.17
N SER A 285 10.29 -29.58 2.37
CA SER A 285 9.73 -30.33 3.50
C SER A 285 8.32 -29.86 3.84
N SER A 286 8.11 -28.54 3.93
CA SER A 286 6.81 -27.95 4.26
C SER A 286 5.76 -28.25 3.18
N LEU A 287 6.14 -28.23 1.90
CA LEU A 287 5.24 -28.55 0.78
C LEU A 287 4.85 -30.03 0.70
N LEU A 288 5.62 -30.91 1.35
CA LEU A 288 5.31 -32.33 1.48
C LEU A 288 4.49 -32.64 2.74
N GLU A 289 4.33 -31.69 3.66
CA GLU A 289 3.47 -31.88 4.84
C GLU A 289 2.02 -32.16 4.39
N GLY A 290 1.37 -33.10 5.06
CA GLY A 290 0.02 -33.56 4.71
C GLY A 290 -0.05 -34.64 3.64
N LEU A 291 1.07 -35.06 3.05
CA LEU A 291 1.17 -36.30 2.29
C LEU A 291 1.36 -37.49 3.24
N GLU A 292 0.79 -38.65 2.89
CA GLU A 292 0.97 -39.91 3.63
C GLU A 292 2.36 -40.51 3.36
N ILE A 293 3.42 -39.81 3.76
CA ILE A 293 4.81 -40.25 3.62
C ILE A 293 5.29 -40.72 4.99
N ASP A 294 5.77 -41.96 5.09
CA ASP A 294 6.25 -42.46 6.36
C ASP A 294 7.56 -41.77 6.79
N ALA A 295 7.86 -41.79 8.10
CA ALA A 295 9.01 -41.06 8.65
C ALA A 295 10.36 -41.55 8.11
N LYS A 296 10.48 -42.83 7.75
CA LYS A 296 11.70 -43.41 7.19
C LYS A 296 11.85 -43.01 5.72
N GLU A 297 10.75 -42.98 4.99
CA GLU A 297 10.69 -42.50 3.62
C GLU A 297 11.07 -41.00 3.54
N MET A 298 10.54 -40.16 4.44
CA MET A 298 10.94 -38.76 4.55
C MET A 298 12.42 -38.57 4.93
N ASP A 299 12.96 -39.37 5.85
CA ASP A 299 14.39 -39.32 6.20
C ASP A 299 15.28 -39.72 5.01
N ASN A 300 14.92 -40.78 4.28
CA ASN A 300 15.61 -41.19 3.07
C ASN A 300 15.58 -40.09 2.00
N LEU A 301 14.41 -39.48 1.77
CA LEU A 301 14.26 -38.39 0.83
C LEU A 301 15.19 -37.23 1.19
N ARG A 302 15.18 -36.79 2.46
CA ARG A 302 16.08 -35.73 2.95
C ARG A 302 17.55 -36.08 2.71
N ARG A 303 17.96 -37.31 3.04
CA ARG A 303 19.33 -37.80 2.80
C ARG A 303 19.72 -37.76 1.33
N PHE A 304 18.82 -38.15 0.43
CA PHE A 304 19.08 -38.08 -1.01
C PHE A 304 19.19 -36.65 -1.53
N LEU A 305 18.29 -35.75 -1.09
CA LEU A 305 18.30 -34.34 -1.48
C LEU A 305 19.54 -33.58 -0.99
N ILE A 306 20.07 -33.91 0.19
CA ILE A 306 21.30 -33.30 0.73
C ILE A 306 22.58 -34.05 0.33
N GLY A 307 22.46 -35.10 -0.48
CA GLY A 307 23.55 -35.98 -0.88
C GLY A 307 24.67 -35.26 -1.62
N GLU A 308 25.88 -35.80 -1.51
CA GLU A 308 27.08 -35.09 -1.96
C GLU A 308 27.19 -34.99 -3.48
N ASP A 309 26.78 -36.03 -4.19
CA ASP A 309 26.81 -36.12 -5.65
C ASP A 309 25.42 -35.92 -6.29
N ALA A 310 25.44 -35.59 -7.58
CA ALA A 310 24.22 -35.35 -8.35
C ALA A 310 23.36 -36.62 -8.54
N GLY A 311 23.94 -37.81 -8.42
CA GLY A 311 23.21 -39.08 -8.48
C GLY A 311 22.30 -39.26 -7.26
N MET A 312 22.79 -38.95 -6.06
CA MET A 312 21.95 -38.93 -4.84
C MET A 312 20.77 -37.97 -4.99
N ARG A 313 20.99 -36.76 -5.51
CA ARG A 313 19.91 -35.79 -5.74
C ARG A 313 18.95 -36.23 -6.84
N GLY A 314 19.44 -36.91 -7.88
CA GLY A 314 18.62 -37.56 -8.91
C GLY A 314 17.73 -38.68 -8.35
N MET A 315 18.22 -39.46 -7.39
CA MET A 315 17.41 -40.44 -6.64
C MET A 315 16.33 -39.75 -5.81
N GLY A 316 16.67 -38.66 -5.11
CA GLY A 316 15.69 -37.84 -4.38
C GLY A 316 14.60 -37.26 -5.28
N LEU A 317 14.96 -36.77 -6.47
CA LEU A 317 14.00 -36.30 -7.49
C LEU A 317 13.07 -37.41 -7.99
N SER A 318 13.62 -38.61 -8.22
CA SER A 318 12.83 -39.75 -8.69
C SER A 318 11.84 -40.21 -7.61
N MET A 319 12.29 -40.20 -6.35
CA MET A 319 11.47 -40.50 -5.18
C MET A 319 10.34 -39.46 -5.01
N LEU A 320 10.65 -38.16 -5.13
CA LEU A 320 9.64 -37.10 -5.13
C LEU A 320 8.60 -37.26 -6.23
N LYS A 321 9.02 -37.64 -7.44
CA LYS A 321 8.08 -37.88 -8.55
C LYS A 321 7.12 -39.01 -8.21
N GLY A 322 7.58 -40.11 -7.63
CA GLY A 322 6.72 -41.20 -7.16
C GLY A 322 5.72 -40.73 -6.10
N ILE A 323 6.22 -40.04 -5.07
CA ILE A 323 5.39 -39.49 -3.99
C ILE A 323 4.28 -38.58 -4.54
N LEU A 324 4.60 -37.71 -5.51
CA LEU A 324 3.64 -36.75 -6.08
C LEU A 324 2.67 -37.37 -7.10
N THR A 325 3.00 -38.52 -7.71
CA THR A 325 2.08 -39.25 -8.59
C THR A 325 1.10 -40.13 -7.83
N ASP A 326 1.48 -40.58 -6.64
CA ASP A 326 0.68 -41.47 -5.80
C ASP A 326 -0.26 -40.71 -4.84
N SER A 327 -0.09 -39.39 -4.71
CA SER A 327 -0.88 -38.47 -3.86
C SER A 327 -1.92 -37.64 -4.61
#